data_AF-A0A168JF91-F1
#
_entry.id   AF-A0A168JF91-F1
#
_cell.length_a   1.000
_cell.length_b   1.000
_cell.length_c   1.000
_cell.angle_alpha   90.00
_cell.angle_beta   90.00
_cell.angle_gamma   90.00
#
_symmetry.space_group_name_H-M   'P 1'
#
loop_
_entity.id
_entity.type
_entity.pdbx_description
1 polymer ?
#
loop_
_entity_poly.entity_id
_entity_poly.type
_entity_poly.pdbx_seq_one_letter_code
_entity_poly.pdbx_strand_id
1 'polypeptide(L)'
;MSTRSQTVWRVASTIATGTAIVATSIYVSRTARRITASSKLGVTDENVAEPSFVESHTIHNYVNPLNKASRVLDTHSVTLTVPLNKGISDETILAQATKSFFNGWVFYPEATALGLSKPEDSKYSKLASTTVPAHIWSASELSENALPELHTVLFGLFRLADIHLADGASKAPSSSGQSHADFLFGSDMTTFAGCHRISVERQEVDATEGTQRIKVQLQCYACNPKSDATGSSVLLRFHRLYASALFRETAGQVNRWLHLSDGVTAS
;
A
#
# COMPACT_ATOMS: atom_id res chain seq x y z
N MET A 1 -5.00 50.23 28.43
CA MET A 1 -5.18 49.65 27.07
C MET A 1 -4.63 48.23 27.08
N SER A 2 -5.47 47.18 26.97
CA SER A 2 -5.12 45.83 26.43
C SER A 2 -6.30 44.83 26.50
N THR A 3 -7.52 45.24 26.12
CA THR A 3 -8.69 44.33 26.05
C THR A 3 -8.88 43.75 24.64
N ARG A 4 -8.32 44.38 23.61
CA ARG A 4 -8.47 43.96 22.21
C ARG A 4 -7.73 42.67 21.86
N SER A 5 -6.58 42.40 22.50
CA SER A 5 -5.73 41.25 22.18
C SER A 5 -6.33 39.92 22.67
N GLN A 6 -6.93 39.89 23.86
CA GLN A 6 -7.51 38.67 24.44
C GLN A 6 -8.76 38.19 23.70
N THR A 7 -9.61 39.10 23.22
CA THR A 7 -10.81 38.75 22.46
C THR A 7 -10.46 38.19 21.08
N VAL A 8 -9.47 38.75 20.39
CA VAL A 8 -9.00 38.25 19.09
C VAL A 8 -8.40 36.84 19.24
N TRP A 9 -7.62 36.59 20.30
CA TRP A 9 -7.05 35.27 20.56
C TRP A 9 -8.11 34.22 20.87
N ARG A 10 -9.14 34.59 21.65
CA ARG A 10 -10.28 33.70 21.94
C ARG A 10 -11.07 33.36 20.69
N VAL A 11 -11.41 34.35 19.86
CA VAL A 11 -12.14 34.12 18.60
C VAL A 11 -11.32 33.26 17.64
N ALA A 12 -10.03 33.54 17.47
CA ALA A 12 -9.13 32.72 16.65
C ALA A 12 -9.04 31.27 17.17
N SER A 13 -8.94 31.08 18.49
CA SER A 13 -8.89 29.75 19.09
C SER A 13 -10.21 28.97 18.89
N THR A 14 -11.37 29.62 19.05
CA THR A 14 -12.68 28.98 18.84
C THR A 14 -12.88 28.61 17.37
N ILE A 15 -12.49 29.47 16.44
CA ILE A 15 -12.54 29.19 15.00
C ILE A 15 -11.62 28.03 14.64
N ALA A 16 -10.38 28.02 15.15
CA ALA A 16 -9.43 26.94 14.92
C ALA A 16 -9.95 25.60 15.48
N THR A 17 -10.47 25.57 16.72
CA THR A 17 -11.05 24.36 17.31
C THR A 17 -12.28 23.88 16.53
N GLY A 18 -13.19 24.78 16.16
CA GLY A 18 -14.36 24.44 15.34
C GLY A 18 -13.97 23.85 13.98
N THR A 19 -12.97 24.42 13.33
CA THR A 19 -12.45 23.95 12.03
C THR A 19 -11.80 22.57 12.15
N ALA A 20 -11.01 22.34 13.20
CA ALA A 20 -10.39 21.05 13.47
C ALA A 20 -11.44 19.95 13.68
N ILE A 21 -12.49 20.20 14.48
CA ILE A 21 -13.57 19.22 14.71
C ILE A 21 -14.27 18.85 13.41
N VAL A 22 -14.63 19.85 12.59
CA VAL A 22 -15.29 19.61 11.30
C VAL A 22 -14.38 18.82 10.36
N ALA A 23 -13.11 19.20 10.23
CA ALA A 23 -12.14 18.51 9.40
C ALA A 23 -11.94 17.05 9.84
N THR A 24 -11.76 16.80 11.15
CA THR A 24 -11.65 15.44 11.70
C THR A 24 -12.92 14.64 11.45
N SER A 25 -14.10 15.25 11.60
CA SER A 25 -15.38 14.56 11.37
C SER A 25 -15.56 14.17 9.91
N ILE A 26 -15.21 15.06 8.97
CA ILE A 26 -15.23 14.76 7.53
C ILE A 26 -14.24 13.64 7.20
N TYR A 27 -13.02 13.72 7.74
CA TYR A 27 -12.00 12.69 7.58
C TYR A 27 -12.50 11.32 8.06
N VAL A 28 -12.93 11.21 9.31
CA VAL A 28 -13.41 9.95 9.90
C VAL A 28 -14.60 9.41 9.11
N SER A 29 -15.57 10.27 8.74
CA SER A 29 -16.74 9.85 7.98
C SER A 29 -16.36 9.32 6.59
N ARG A 30 -15.46 9.99 5.87
CA ARG A 30 -15.02 9.57 4.53
C ARG A 30 -14.22 8.27 4.59
N THR A 31 -13.27 8.16 5.52
CA THR A 31 -12.50 6.94 5.74
C THR A 31 -13.41 5.76 6.07
N ALA A 32 -14.33 5.94 7.04
CA ALA A 32 -15.28 4.90 7.42
C ALA A 32 -16.16 4.45 6.24
N ARG A 33 -16.75 5.38 5.49
CA ARG A 33 -17.57 5.05 4.32
C ARG A 33 -16.81 4.25 3.27
N ARG A 34 -15.54 4.61 2.99
CA ARG A 34 -14.72 3.90 1.99
C ARG A 34 -14.34 2.50 2.44
N ILE A 35 -13.97 2.33 3.70
CA ILE A 35 -13.67 1.01 4.28
C ILE A 35 -14.95 0.17 4.31
N THR A 36 -16.08 0.71 4.77
CA THR A 36 -17.36 -0.03 4.80
C THR A 36 -17.84 -0.42 3.41
N ALA A 37 -17.62 0.42 2.38
CA ALA A 37 -17.96 0.03 1.01
C ALA A 37 -17.22 -1.24 0.56
N SER A 38 -16.00 -1.46 1.06
CA SER A 38 -15.22 -2.67 0.78
C SER A 38 -15.62 -3.88 1.61
N SER A 39 -16.45 -3.72 2.66
CA SER A 39 -16.85 -4.84 3.52
C SER A 39 -17.64 -5.92 2.78
N LYS A 40 -18.28 -5.54 1.66
CA LYS A 40 -19.00 -6.46 0.76
C LYS A 40 -18.07 -7.29 -0.13
N LEU A 41 -16.78 -6.94 -0.21
CA LEU A 41 -15.82 -7.64 -1.06
C LEU A 41 -15.26 -8.91 -0.43
N GLY A 42 -15.57 -9.17 0.85
CA GLY A 42 -15.10 -10.39 1.53
C GLY A 42 -13.59 -10.41 1.77
N VAL A 43 -13.00 -9.26 2.14
CA VAL A 43 -11.57 -9.18 2.48
C VAL A 43 -11.25 -10.11 3.65
N THR A 44 -10.23 -10.95 3.49
CA THR A 44 -9.69 -11.82 4.54
C THR A 44 -8.41 -11.24 5.11
N ASP A 45 -8.21 -11.41 6.43
CA ASP A 45 -6.99 -11.01 7.13
C ASP A 45 -6.39 -12.24 7.83
N GLU A 46 -5.10 -12.46 7.64
CA GLU A 46 -4.37 -13.58 8.19
C GLU A 46 -3.07 -13.10 8.85
N ASN A 47 -2.64 -13.76 9.92
CA ASN A 47 -1.39 -13.43 10.63
C ASN A 47 -0.20 -14.25 10.11
N VAL A 48 -0.24 -14.61 8.84
CA VAL A 48 0.79 -15.40 8.14
C VAL A 48 1.08 -14.75 6.80
N ALA A 49 2.18 -15.15 6.19
CA ALA A 49 2.49 -14.81 4.81
C ALA A 49 2.90 -16.08 4.07
N GLU A 50 2.67 -16.10 2.76
CA GLU A 50 3.04 -17.22 1.90
C GLU A 50 4.57 -17.44 1.94
N PRO A 51 5.03 -18.71 1.95
CA PRO A 51 6.46 -19.03 1.96
C PRO A 51 7.23 -18.37 0.81
N SER A 52 6.61 -18.27 -0.39
CA SER A 52 7.15 -17.58 -1.56
C SER A 52 7.53 -16.12 -1.32
N PHE A 53 6.85 -15.43 -0.38
CA PHE A 53 7.18 -14.07 0.02
C PHE A 53 8.24 -14.07 1.14
N VAL A 54 8.06 -14.88 2.18
CA VAL A 54 8.97 -14.96 3.33
C VAL A 54 10.39 -15.37 2.91
N GLU A 55 10.49 -16.26 1.94
CA GLU A 55 11.74 -16.81 1.40
C GLU A 55 12.19 -16.08 0.13
N SER A 56 11.55 -14.95 -0.21
CA SER A 56 11.88 -14.20 -1.41
C SER A 56 13.27 -13.56 -1.33
N HIS A 57 13.84 -13.29 -2.51
CA HIS A 57 15.07 -12.52 -2.65
C HIS A 57 14.98 -11.18 -1.93
N THR A 58 13.84 -10.48 -2.01
CA THR A 58 13.61 -9.19 -1.34
C THR A 58 13.82 -9.30 0.18
N ILE A 59 13.21 -10.30 0.81
CA ILE A 59 13.35 -10.48 2.26
C ILE A 59 14.77 -10.86 2.64
N HIS A 60 15.35 -11.86 1.97
CA HIS A 60 16.69 -12.37 2.33
C HIS A 60 17.83 -11.42 1.99
N ASN A 61 17.68 -10.53 1.01
CA ASN A 61 18.76 -9.63 0.63
C ASN A 61 18.61 -8.22 1.18
N TYR A 62 17.39 -7.74 1.35
CA TYR A 62 17.15 -6.37 1.77
C TYR A 62 16.58 -6.29 3.18
N VAL A 63 15.52 -7.02 3.51
CA VAL A 63 14.81 -6.78 4.78
C VAL A 63 15.48 -7.45 5.98
N ASN A 64 15.75 -8.74 5.89
CA ASN A 64 16.26 -9.56 6.98
C ASN A 64 17.45 -10.42 6.53
N PRO A 65 18.58 -9.78 6.14
CA PRO A 65 19.74 -10.49 5.61
C PRO A 65 20.45 -11.40 6.61
N LEU A 66 20.23 -11.18 7.91
CA LEU A 66 20.76 -12.03 8.98
C LEU A 66 19.80 -13.13 9.41
N ASN A 67 18.66 -13.28 8.71
CA ASN A 67 17.62 -14.27 8.97
C ASN A 67 17.19 -14.33 10.45
N LYS A 68 16.94 -13.17 11.05
CA LYS A 68 16.44 -13.05 12.43
C LYS A 68 15.06 -13.68 12.57
N ALA A 69 14.85 -14.38 13.68
CA ALA A 69 13.61 -15.09 13.97
C ALA A 69 12.47 -14.14 14.35
N SER A 70 12.80 -12.97 14.93
CA SER A 70 11.81 -11.96 15.31
C SER A 70 11.25 -11.26 14.07
N ARG A 71 10.11 -11.75 13.62
CA ARG A 71 9.37 -11.20 12.48
C ARG A 71 7.87 -11.18 12.74
N VAL A 72 7.24 -10.20 12.11
CA VAL A 72 5.81 -9.97 12.06
C VAL A 72 5.38 -10.20 10.63
N LEU A 73 4.33 -11.01 10.49
CA LEU A 73 3.69 -11.30 9.22
C LEU A 73 2.19 -11.01 9.34
N ASP A 74 1.65 -10.41 8.30
CA ASP A 74 0.22 -10.34 8.05
C ASP A 74 -0.05 -10.34 6.55
N THR A 75 -1.19 -10.90 6.16
CA THR A 75 -1.67 -10.95 4.78
C THR A 75 -3.12 -10.51 4.75
N HIS A 76 -3.43 -9.66 3.80
CA HIS A 76 -4.78 -9.19 3.50
C HIS A 76 -5.10 -9.57 2.06
N SER A 77 -6.24 -10.22 1.81
CA SER A 77 -6.58 -10.67 0.46
C SER A 77 -8.04 -10.47 0.10
N VAL A 78 -8.30 -10.34 -1.19
CA VAL A 78 -9.65 -10.20 -1.74
C VAL A 78 -9.70 -10.85 -3.12
N THR A 79 -10.83 -11.44 -3.47
CA THR A 79 -11.09 -11.87 -4.85
C THR A 79 -11.95 -10.86 -5.56
N LEU A 80 -11.47 -10.33 -6.68
CA LEU A 80 -12.17 -9.37 -7.53
C LEU A 80 -12.47 -9.97 -8.90
N THR A 81 -13.33 -9.30 -9.65
CA THR A 81 -13.70 -9.71 -11.01
C THR A 81 -13.19 -8.69 -12.02
N VAL A 82 -12.41 -9.15 -12.99
CA VAL A 82 -11.88 -8.34 -14.09
C VAL A 82 -12.68 -8.61 -15.35
N PRO A 83 -13.19 -7.58 -16.05
CA PRO A 83 -13.88 -7.78 -17.31
C PRO A 83 -12.88 -8.06 -18.45
N LEU A 84 -13.08 -9.15 -19.20
CA LEU A 84 -12.15 -9.60 -20.24
C LEU A 84 -12.06 -8.66 -21.44
N ASN A 85 -13.15 -7.96 -21.75
CA ASN A 85 -13.24 -7.04 -22.89
C ASN A 85 -12.33 -5.81 -22.77
N LYS A 86 -11.79 -5.52 -21.57
CA LYS A 86 -10.91 -4.37 -21.34
C LYS A 86 -9.42 -4.68 -21.52
N GLY A 87 -9.03 -5.94 -21.63
CA GLY A 87 -7.61 -6.32 -21.80
C GLY A 87 -6.68 -5.82 -20.69
N ILE A 88 -7.18 -5.76 -19.44
CA ILE A 88 -6.44 -5.23 -18.30
C ILE A 88 -5.30 -6.19 -17.92
N SER A 89 -4.05 -5.70 -17.94
CA SER A 89 -2.86 -6.47 -17.56
C SER A 89 -2.64 -6.50 -16.05
N ASP A 90 -1.83 -7.44 -15.57
CA ASP A 90 -1.43 -7.50 -14.16
C ASP A 90 -0.70 -6.24 -13.70
N GLU A 91 0.16 -5.67 -14.54
CA GLU A 91 0.88 -4.44 -14.22
C GLU A 91 -0.08 -3.27 -13.99
N THR A 92 -1.12 -3.12 -14.83
CA THR A 92 -2.13 -2.08 -14.64
C THR A 92 -2.90 -2.28 -13.33
N ILE A 93 -3.23 -3.52 -12.96
CA ILE A 93 -3.88 -3.80 -11.66
C ILE A 93 -2.94 -3.45 -10.50
N LEU A 94 -1.66 -3.81 -10.57
CA LEU A 94 -0.66 -3.49 -9.55
C LEU A 94 -0.41 -1.98 -9.45
N ALA A 95 -0.35 -1.26 -10.56
CA ALA A 95 -0.23 0.19 -10.61
C ALA A 95 -1.44 0.86 -9.94
N GLN A 96 -2.65 0.44 -10.30
CA GLN A 96 -3.89 0.96 -9.71
C GLN A 96 -3.96 0.66 -8.20
N ALA A 97 -3.57 -0.55 -7.77
CA ALA A 97 -3.53 -0.93 -6.37
C ALA A 97 -2.50 -0.09 -5.59
N THR A 98 -1.31 0.09 -6.14
CA THR A 98 -0.24 0.93 -5.57
C THR A 98 -0.72 2.37 -5.40
N LYS A 99 -1.25 2.97 -6.48
CA LYS A 99 -1.80 4.33 -6.43
C LYS A 99 -2.93 4.44 -5.41
N SER A 100 -3.85 3.48 -5.37
CA SER A 100 -4.98 3.49 -4.44
C SER A 100 -4.54 3.38 -2.97
N PHE A 101 -3.49 2.60 -2.69
CA PHE A 101 -2.90 2.46 -1.36
C PHE A 101 -2.33 3.78 -0.86
N PHE A 102 -1.56 4.48 -1.69
CA PHE A 102 -0.91 5.74 -1.33
C PHE A 102 -1.79 7.00 -1.51
N ASN A 103 -2.91 6.90 -2.23
CA ASN A 103 -3.88 7.98 -2.42
C ASN A 103 -5.15 7.83 -1.54
N GLY A 104 -5.16 6.84 -0.65
CA GLY A 104 -6.29 6.54 0.24
C GLY A 104 -6.45 7.57 1.36
N TRP A 105 -7.68 7.71 1.87
CA TRP A 105 -7.95 8.49 3.08
C TRP A 105 -7.28 7.89 4.31
N VAL A 106 -7.07 6.57 4.34
CA VAL A 106 -6.35 5.93 5.46
C VAL A 106 -4.89 6.41 5.50
N PHE A 107 -4.20 6.46 4.36
CA PHE A 107 -2.80 6.90 4.27
C PHE A 107 -2.63 8.44 4.26
N TYR A 108 -3.68 9.20 3.91
CA TYR A 108 -3.62 10.66 3.73
C TYR A 108 -2.92 11.44 4.87
N PRO A 109 -3.15 11.16 6.17
CA PRO A 109 -2.44 11.86 7.25
C PRO A 109 -0.93 11.60 7.22
N GLU A 110 -0.54 10.35 6.96
CA GLU A 110 0.86 9.94 6.85
C GLU A 110 1.51 10.58 5.62
N ALA A 111 0.87 10.52 4.44
CA ALA A 111 1.32 11.20 3.24
C ALA A 111 1.57 12.70 3.47
N THR A 112 0.66 13.38 4.17
CA THR A 112 0.78 14.81 4.50
C THR A 112 1.98 15.06 5.42
N ALA A 113 2.14 14.26 6.47
CA ALA A 113 3.26 14.39 7.41
C ALA A 113 4.62 14.11 6.73
N LEU A 114 4.68 13.12 5.84
CA LEU A 114 5.89 12.78 5.08
C LEU A 114 6.22 13.85 4.05
N GLY A 115 5.23 14.37 3.32
CA GLY A 115 5.43 15.46 2.36
C GLY A 115 5.92 16.76 3.00
N LEU A 116 5.57 17.01 4.27
CA LEU A 116 6.04 18.17 5.04
C LEU A 116 7.44 17.96 5.63
N SER A 117 7.71 16.77 6.18
CA SER A 117 8.99 16.49 6.84
C SER A 117 10.11 16.11 5.87
N LYS A 118 9.76 15.57 4.68
CA LYS A 118 10.68 15.10 3.64
C LYS A 118 11.85 14.31 4.22
N PRO A 119 11.58 13.16 4.87
CA PRO A 119 12.64 12.38 5.51
C PRO A 119 13.68 11.93 4.48
N GLU A 120 14.89 11.66 4.96
CA GLU A 120 15.89 10.96 4.17
C GLU A 120 15.39 9.56 3.78
N ASP A 121 15.84 9.11 2.61
CA ASP A 121 15.46 7.81 2.07
C ASP A 121 15.74 6.65 3.04
N SER A 122 14.85 5.66 3.00
CA SER A 122 15.09 4.34 3.59
C SER A 122 16.45 3.78 3.13
N LYS A 123 17.37 3.53 4.06
CA LYS A 123 18.73 3.07 3.75
C LYS A 123 18.81 1.56 3.84
N TYR A 124 19.10 0.91 2.73
CA TYR A 124 19.37 -0.52 2.67
C TYR A 124 20.81 -0.77 2.26
N SER A 125 21.55 -1.54 3.05
CA SER A 125 22.99 -1.74 2.87
C SER A 125 23.35 -2.24 1.46
N LYS A 126 22.59 -3.21 0.94
CA LYS A 126 22.78 -3.77 -0.42
C LYS A 126 22.23 -2.90 -1.55
N LEU A 127 21.57 -1.78 -1.24
CA LEU A 127 21.07 -0.81 -2.23
C LEU A 127 21.75 0.56 -2.08
N ALA A 128 22.81 0.66 -1.27
CA ALA A 128 23.48 1.92 -0.97
C ALA A 128 24.14 2.56 -2.20
N SER A 129 24.60 1.73 -3.15
CA SER A 129 25.19 2.19 -4.43
C SER A 129 24.18 2.26 -5.57
N THR A 130 22.92 1.89 -5.33
CA THR A 130 21.89 1.85 -6.36
C THR A 130 21.23 3.20 -6.51
N THR A 131 21.39 3.82 -7.68
CA THR A 131 20.75 5.10 -8.04
C THR A 131 19.24 5.04 -7.82
N VAL A 132 18.69 6.09 -7.21
CA VAL A 132 17.24 6.30 -7.10
C VAL A 132 16.80 7.09 -8.32
N PRO A 133 15.96 6.53 -9.22
CA PRO A 133 15.57 7.21 -10.46
C PRO A 133 14.64 8.40 -10.18
N ALA A 134 13.78 8.29 -9.17
CA ALA A 134 12.83 9.33 -8.83
C ALA A 134 12.37 9.25 -7.36
N HIS A 135 11.92 10.40 -6.85
CA HIS A 135 11.16 10.53 -5.60
C HIS A 135 9.76 11.03 -5.92
N ILE A 136 8.75 10.26 -5.55
CA ILE A 136 7.35 10.63 -5.71
C ILE A 136 6.79 11.05 -4.36
N TRP A 137 6.40 12.32 -4.24
CA TRP A 137 5.87 12.89 -2.98
C TRP A 137 4.36 13.05 -2.99
N SER A 138 3.72 12.86 -4.14
CA SER A 138 2.27 12.85 -4.28
C SER A 138 1.79 11.62 -5.03
N ALA A 139 0.75 10.97 -4.53
CA ALA A 139 0.13 9.84 -5.22
C ALA A 139 -0.53 10.26 -6.56
N SER A 140 -0.73 11.56 -6.80
CA SER A 140 -1.18 12.06 -8.11
C SER A 140 -0.15 11.87 -9.21
N GLU A 141 1.14 11.74 -8.86
CA GLU A 141 2.24 11.51 -9.80
C GLU A 141 2.38 10.01 -10.18
N LEU A 142 1.69 9.12 -9.45
CA LEU A 142 1.64 7.69 -9.78
C LEU A 142 0.75 7.45 -10.99
N SER A 143 1.29 6.68 -11.94
CA SER A 143 0.56 6.18 -13.10
C SER A 143 -0.54 5.21 -12.67
N GLU A 144 -1.64 5.21 -13.41
CA GLU A 144 -2.74 4.24 -13.25
C GLU A 144 -2.49 2.96 -14.07
N ASN A 145 -1.54 3.02 -15.01
CA ASN A 145 -1.37 1.98 -16.02
C ASN A 145 -0.06 1.19 -15.90
N ALA A 146 0.94 1.77 -15.23
CA ALA A 146 2.28 1.19 -15.12
C ALA A 146 2.85 1.43 -13.72
N LEU A 147 3.65 0.49 -13.23
CA LEU A 147 4.37 0.67 -11.98
C LEU A 147 5.48 1.73 -12.16
N PRO A 148 5.89 2.44 -11.09
CA PRO A 148 7.07 3.27 -11.15
C PRO A 148 8.32 2.47 -11.53
N GLU A 149 9.37 3.15 -12.01
CA GLU A 149 10.65 2.51 -12.27
C GLU A 149 11.19 1.85 -10.99
N LEU A 150 11.86 0.69 -11.14
CA LEU A 150 12.49 0.00 -10.03
C LEU A 150 13.40 0.96 -9.24
N HIS A 151 13.36 0.86 -7.92
CA HIS A 151 14.06 1.74 -6.97
C HIS A 151 13.51 3.16 -6.81
N THR A 152 12.41 3.51 -7.48
CA THR A 152 11.66 4.73 -7.15
C THR A 152 11.26 4.72 -5.67
N VAL A 153 11.41 5.88 -5.02
CA VAL A 153 11.06 6.07 -3.61
C VAL A 153 9.76 6.87 -3.51
N LEU A 154 8.75 6.28 -2.86
CA LEU A 154 7.47 6.92 -2.61
C LEU A 154 7.46 7.50 -1.19
N PHE A 155 7.12 8.79 -1.09
CA PHE A 155 7.00 9.55 0.16
C PHE A 155 8.26 9.48 1.05
N GLY A 156 9.44 9.33 0.44
CA GLY A 156 10.74 9.19 1.11
C GLY A 156 10.96 7.85 1.84
N LEU A 157 9.92 7.06 2.07
CA LEU A 157 9.99 5.88 2.93
C LEU A 157 9.81 4.55 2.22
N PHE A 158 9.08 4.52 1.10
CA PHE A 158 8.69 3.28 0.44
C PHE A 158 9.46 3.11 -0.86
N ARG A 159 10.52 2.29 -0.84
CA ARG A 159 11.35 2.04 -2.02
C ARG A 159 10.89 0.79 -2.76
N LEU A 160 10.54 0.92 -4.03
CA LEU A 160 10.21 -0.21 -4.90
C LEU A 160 11.47 -1.06 -5.16
N ALA A 161 11.48 -2.31 -4.73
CA ALA A 161 12.68 -3.15 -4.74
C ALA A 161 12.59 -4.35 -5.68
N ASP A 162 11.39 -4.81 -5.99
CA ASP A 162 11.18 -5.90 -6.93
C ASP A 162 9.86 -5.69 -7.68
N ILE A 163 9.86 -6.08 -8.96
CA ILE A 163 8.67 -6.18 -9.80
C ILE A 163 8.77 -7.52 -10.53
N HIS A 164 7.74 -8.34 -10.37
CA HIS A 164 7.58 -9.56 -11.13
C HIS A 164 6.23 -9.54 -11.85
N LEU A 165 6.24 -9.70 -13.17
CA LEU A 165 5.03 -9.76 -13.99
C LEU A 165 4.94 -11.15 -14.62
N ALA A 166 3.90 -11.90 -14.25
CA ALA A 166 3.64 -13.25 -14.75
C ALA A 166 3.17 -13.24 -16.22
N ASP A 167 2.57 -12.14 -16.69
CA ASP A 167 2.01 -11.94 -18.03
C ASP A 167 3.06 -11.79 -19.17
N GLY A 168 4.34 -12.12 -18.93
CA GLY A 168 5.40 -12.04 -19.95
C GLY A 168 5.16 -12.99 -21.13
N ALA A 169 5.32 -12.49 -22.36
CA ALA A 169 5.01 -13.08 -23.68
C ALA A 169 5.72 -14.42 -24.06
N SER A 170 6.12 -15.26 -23.11
CA SER A 170 6.88 -16.48 -23.38
C SER A 170 6.49 -17.69 -22.51
N LYS A 171 5.32 -17.70 -21.87
CA LYS A 171 4.85 -18.88 -21.14
C LYS A 171 3.50 -19.38 -21.62
N ALA A 172 3.44 -20.69 -21.80
CA ALA A 172 2.24 -21.45 -22.10
C ALA A 172 1.16 -21.20 -21.03
N PRO A 173 -0.14 -21.32 -21.36
CA PRO A 173 -1.28 -20.95 -20.50
C PRO A 173 -1.48 -21.82 -19.25
N SER A 174 -0.44 -22.54 -18.80
CA SER A 174 -0.48 -23.49 -17.68
C SER A 174 0.40 -23.12 -16.48
N SER A 175 1.13 -21.99 -16.49
CA SER A 175 1.75 -21.49 -15.26
C SER A 175 0.86 -20.44 -14.61
N SER A 176 0.19 -20.82 -13.53
CA SER A 176 -0.47 -19.95 -12.56
C SER A 176 0.56 -19.03 -11.87
N GLY A 177 1.09 -18.06 -12.61
CA GLY A 177 2.06 -17.11 -12.09
C GLY A 177 1.36 -15.99 -11.33
N GLN A 178 1.86 -15.67 -10.14
CA GLN A 178 1.47 -14.48 -9.39
C GLN A 178 2.36 -13.33 -9.84
N SER A 179 1.78 -12.19 -10.20
CA SER A 179 2.50 -10.93 -10.41
C SER A 179 2.60 -10.16 -9.10
N HIS A 180 3.71 -9.46 -8.83
CA HIS A 180 3.88 -8.71 -7.60
C HIS A 180 4.80 -7.48 -7.73
N ALA A 181 4.65 -6.57 -6.77
CA ALA A 181 5.53 -5.43 -6.54
C ALA A 181 5.89 -5.34 -5.05
N ASP A 182 7.19 -5.24 -4.74
CA ASP A 182 7.71 -5.18 -3.37
C ASP A 182 8.18 -3.78 -3.00
N PHE A 183 7.62 -3.24 -1.92
CA PHE A 183 7.95 -1.92 -1.38
C PHE A 183 8.64 -2.06 -0.04
N LEU A 184 9.93 -1.74 0.00
CA LEU A 184 10.73 -1.71 1.21
C LEU A 184 10.43 -0.48 2.05
N PHE A 185 10.47 -0.63 3.38
CA PHE A 185 10.39 0.49 4.32
C PHE A 185 11.27 0.25 5.57
N GLY A 186 11.78 1.32 6.17
CA GLY A 186 12.74 1.23 7.27
C GLY A 186 14.17 0.99 6.77
N SER A 187 14.96 0.19 7.48
CA SER A 187 16.37 -0.03 7.15
C SER A 187 16.94 -1.30 7.80
N ASP A 188 17.61 -2.12 7.01
CA ASP A 188 18.36 -3.30 7.48
C ASP A 188 19.57 -2.94 8.35
N MET A 189 19.94 -1.66 8.41
CA MET A 189 21.01 -1.11 9.23
C MET A 189 20.50 -0.68 10.61
N THR A 190 19.19 -0.60 10.82
CA THR A 190 18.56 -0.12 12.06
C THR A 190 17.79 -1.23 12.77
N THR A 191 17.01 -0.90 13.80
CA THR A 191 16.20 -1.87 14.55
C THR A 191 14.83 -2.16 13.91
N PHE A 192 14.53 -1.61 12.74
CA PHE A 192 13.26 -1.79 12.06
C PHE A 192 13.44 -1.80 10.54
N ALA A 193 13.01 -2.90 9.91
CA ALA A 193 12.94 -3.03 8.46
C ALA A 193 11.69 -3.82 8.09
N GLY A 194 11.14 -3.55 6.91
CA GLY A 194 10.03 -4.30 6.39
C GLY A 194 9.87 -4.21 4.88
N CYS A 195 8.86 -4.93 4.40
CA CYS A 195 8.44 -4.96 3.02
C CYS A 195 6.92 -5.15 2.95
N HIS A 196 6.27 -4.39 2.08
CA HIS A 196 4.91 -4.63 1.62
C HIS A 196 4.98 -5.22 0.21
N ARG A 197 4.42 -6.41 0.01
CA ARG A 197 4.20 -7.00 -1.31
C ARG A 197 2.74 -6.80 -1.70
N ILE A 198 2.50 -6.12 -2.80
CA ILE A 198 1.19 -6.13 -3.46
C ILE A 198 1.26 -7.16 -4.58
N SER A 199 0.34 -8.13 -4.59
CA SER A 199 0.33 -9.17 -5.61
C SER A 199 -1.05 -9.36 -6.24
N VAL A 200 -1.03 -9.90 -7.46
CA VAL A 200 -2.19 -10.26 -8.28
C VAL A 200 -1.97 -11.67 -8.79
N GLU A 201 -2.95 -12.52 -8.58
CA GLU A 201 -2.98 -13.88 -9.11
C GLU A 201 -4.26 -14.04 -9.94
N ARG A 202 -4.10 -14.35 -11.22
CA ARG A 202 -5.23 -14.66 -12.09
C ARG A 202 -5.78 -16.05 -11.78
N GLN A 203 -7.09 -16.13 -11.62
CA GLN A 203 -7.83 -17.35 -11.34
C GLN A 203 -8.74 -17.72 -12.53
N GLU A 204 -9.76 -18.52 -12.25
CA GLU A 204 -10.73 -19.04 -13.21
C GLU A 204 -11.36 -17.95 -14.09
N VAL A 205 -11.50 -18.28 -15.36
CA VAL A 205 -12.17 -17.46 -16.38
C VAL A 205 -13.63 -17.88 -16.48
N ASP A 206 -14.55 -16.94 -16.30
CA ASP A 206 -15.95 -17.12 -16.61
C ASP A 206 -16.21 -16.63 -18.04
N ALA A 207 -16.17 -17.56 -18.98
CA ALA A 207 -16.43 -17.27 -20.40
C ALA A 207 -17.88 -16.85 -20.66
N THR A 208 -18.83 -17.20 -19.78
CA THR A 208 -20.25 -16.87 -19.96
C THR A 208 -20.54 -15.43 -19.58
N GLU A 209 -19.94 -14.94 -18.50
CA GLU A 209 -20.05 -13.55 -18.07
C GLU A 209 -19.00 -12.64 -18.74
N GLY A 210 -18.02 -13.21 -19.45
CA GLY A 210 -16.93 -12.47 -20.05
C GLY A 210 -16.01 -11.84 -18.99
N THR A 211 -15.80 -12.55 -17.88
CA THR A 211 -15.00 -12.06 -16.75
C THR A 211 -13.94 -13.06 -16.30
N GLN A 212 -12.97 -12.60 -15.52
CA GLN A 212 -11.96 -13.43 -14.88
C GLN A 212 -11.84 -13.05 -13.41
N ARG A 213 -11.78 -14.06 -12.53
CA ARG A 213 -11.50 -13.83 -11.12
C ARG A 213 -10.01 -13.58 -10.93
N ILE A 214 -9.68 -12.61 -10.07
CA ILE A 214 -8.31 -12.36 -9.64
C ILE A 214 -8.26 -12.33 -8.11
N LYS A 215 -7.18 -12.83 -7.53
CA LYS A 215 -6.87 -12.62 -6.12
C LYS A 215 -5.87 -11.48 -6.01
N VAL A 216 -6.24 -10.43 -5.30
CA VAL A 216 -5.35 -9.33 -4.95
C VAL A 216 -4.91 -9.53 -3.51
N GLN A 217 -3.62 -9.39 -3.21
CA GLN A 217 -3.10 -9.53 -1.86
C GLN A 217 -2.18 -8.38 -1.49
N LEU A 218 -2.19 -8.02 -0.21
CA LEU A 218 -1.14 -7.27 0.46
C LEU A 218 -0.51 -8.19 1.50
N GLN A 219 0.78 -8.46 1.37
CA GLN A 219 1.55 -9.20 2.37
C GLN A 219 2.54 -8.25 3.02
N CYS A 220 2.59 -8.27 4.34
CA CYS A 220 3.46 -7.41 5.13
C CYS A 220 4.48 -8.27 5.86
N TYR A 221 5.75 -7.85 5.78
CA TYR A 221 6.84 -8.39 6.56
C TYR A 221 7.47 -7.23 7.34
N ALA A 222 7.62 -7.38 8.64
CA ALA A 222 8.41 -6.44 9.45
C ALA A 222 9.26 -7.20 10.47
N CYS A 223 10.49 -6.76 10.70
CA CYS A 223 11.39 -7.37 11.67
C CYS A 223 12.32 -6.35 12.32
N ASN A 224 13.00 -6.79 13.38
CA ASN A 224 14.27 -6.18 13.79
C ASN A 224 15.42 -6.94 13.11
N PRO A 225 16.07 -6.38 12.09
CA PRO A 225 17.12 -7.09 11.35
C PRO A 225 18.41 -7.26 12.17
N LYS A 226 18.52 -6.63 13.36
CA LYS A 226 19.68 -6.69 14.24
C LYS A 226 19.48 -7.56 15.47
N SER A 227 18.26 -7.98 15.78
CA SER A 227 17.96 -8.68 17.03
C SER A 227 16.79 -9.65 16.90
N ASP A 228 16.85 -10.73 17.68
CA ASP A 228 15.74 -11.67 17.85
C ASP A 228 14.77 -11.24 18.97
N ALA A 229 14.94 -10.04 19.53
CA ALA A 229 14.01 -9.48 20.50
C ALA A 229 12.63 -9.30 19.86
N THR A 230 11.60 -9.76 20.56
CA THR A 230 10.20 -9.60 20.14
C THR A 230 9.83 -8.12 20.07
N GLY A 231 9.23 -7.71 18.95
CA GLY A 231 8.69 -6.36 18.80
C GLY A 231 7.52 -6.09 19.76
N SER A 232 7.12 -4.82 19.87
CA SER A 232 5.97 -4.45 20.69
C SER A 232 4.68 -5.08 20.16
N SER A 233 3.99 -5.85 21.01
CA SER A 233 2.71 -6.47 20.69
C SER A 233 1.60 -5.45 20.40
N VAL A 234 1.69 -4.26 21.00
CA VAL A 234 0.75 -3.14 20.75
C VAL A 234 0.97 -2.57 19.36
N LEU A 235 2.23 -2.28 18.99
CA LEU A 235 2.56 -1.78 17.66
C LEU A 235 2.17 -2.79 16.57
N LEU A 236 2.36 -4.09 16.84
CA LEU A 236 1.93 -5.17 15.98
C LEU A 236 0.40 -5.15 15.73
N ARG A 237 -0.40 -5.05 16.80
CA ARG A 237 -1.86 -4.97 16.67
C ARG A 237 -2.30 -3.73 15.92
N PHE A 238 -1.66 -2.59 16.20
CA PHE A 238 -1.92 -1.35 15.48
C PHE A 238 -1.61 -1.50 13.99
N HIS A 239 -0.42 -2.01 13.65
CA HIS A 239 -0.01 -2.26 12.27
C HIS A 239 -1.04 -3.11 11.52
N ARG A 240 -1.47 -4.23 12.10
CA ARG A 240 -2.46 -5.12 11.48
C ARG A 240 -3.79 -4.43 11.19
N LEU A 241 -4.30 -3.66 12.15
CA LEU A 241 -5.54 -2.90 11.95
C LEU A 241 -5.37 -1.82 10.88
N TYR A 242 -4.21 -1.16 10.86
CA TYR A 242 -3.89 -0.12 9.90
C TYR A 242 -3.72 -0.67 8.48
N ALA A 243 -2.94 -1.74 8.29
CA ALA A 243 -2.74 -2.43 7.02
C ALA A 243 -4.07 -3.03 6.50
N SER A 244 -4.88 -3.62 7.39
CA SER A 244 -6.23 -4.11 7.08
C SER A 244 -7.15 -2.99 6.55
N ALA A 245 -7.09 -1.79 7.16
CA ALA A 245 -7.86 -0.62 6.73
C ALA A 245 -7.35 -0.05 5.39
N LEU A 246 -6.03 0.08 5.22
CA LEU A 246 -5.40 0.48 3.97
C LEU A 246 -5.81 -0.45 2.83
N PHE A 247 -5.65 -1.76 3.03
CA PHE A 247 -5.97 -2.75 2.01
C PHE A 247 -7.45 -2.77 1.65
N ARG A 248 -8.36 -2.64 2.63
CA ARG A 248 -9.79 -2.51 2.38
C ARG A 248 -10.13 -1.31 1.51
N GLU A 249 -9.55 -0.15 1.80
CA GLU A 249 -9.74 1.02 0.96
C GLU A 249 -9.18 0.80 -0.45
N THR A 250 -7.98 0.21 -0.58
CA THR A 250 -7.35 -0.15 -1.85
C THR A 250 -8.22 -1.10 -2.67
N ALA A 251 -8.65 -2.22 -2.09
CA ALA A 251 -9.53 -3.20 -2.71
C ALA A 251 -10.84 -2.55 -3.20
N GLY A 252 -11.44 -1.70 -2.37
CA GLY A 252 -12.64 -0.93 -2.74
C GLY A 252 -12.42 0.00 -3.93
N GLN A 253 -11.25 0.66 -4.01
CA GLN A 253 -10.90 1.55 -5.12
C GLN A 253 -10.63 0.76 -6.41
N VAL A 254 -9.83 -0.30 -6.35
CA VAL A 254 -9.53 -1.18 -7.49
C VAL A 254 -10.82 -1.81 -8.03
N ASN A 255 -11.68 -2.35 -7.15
CA ASN A 255 -12.96 -2.91 -7.56
C ASN A 255 -13.85 -1.89 -8.28
N ARG A 256 -13.93 -0.65 -7.76
CA ARG A 256 -14.69 0.41 -8.46
C ARG A 256 -14.10 0.69 -9.83
N TRP A 257 -12.79 0.86 -9.92
CA TRP A 257 -12.09 1.14 -11.18
C TRP A 257 -12.30 0.05 -12.23
N LEU A 258 -12.22 -1.24 -11.84
CA LEU A 258 -12.50 -2.37 -12.74
C LEU A 258 -13.89 -2.29 -13.37
N HIS A 259 -14.88 -1.84 -12.59
CA HIS A 259 -16.29 -1.75 -12.98
C HIS A 259 -16.75 -0.37 -13.44
N LEU A 260 -15.86 0.63 -13.54
CA LEU A 260 -16.21 1.89 -14.21
C LEU A 260 -16.51 1.58 -15.68
N SER A 261 -17.72 1.87 -16.14
CA SER A 261 -18.01 1.92 -17.58
C SER A 261 -17.19 3.07 -18.19
N ASP A 262 -16.69 2.92 -19.42
CA ASP A 262 -15.83 3.90 -20.12
C ASP A 262 -16.56 5.23 -20.47
N GLY A 263 -17.31 5.82 -19.54
CA GLY A 263 -18.24 6.91 -19.84
C GLY A 263 -18.59 7.84 -18.68
N VAL A 264 -17.83 7.87 -17.57
CA VAL A 264 -17.96 8.97 -16.60
C VAL A 264 -16.57 9.39 -16.10
N THR A 265 -15.95 10.31 -16.85
CA THR A 265 -14.99 11.24 -16.26
C THR A 265 -15.73 12.07 -15.22
N ALA A 266 -15.45 11.83 -13.94
CA ALA A 266 -15.91 12.71 -12.88
C ALA A 266 -15.13 14.03 -13.00
N SER A 267 -15.81 15.05 -13.53
CA SER A 267 -15.43 16.47 -13.45
C SER A 267 -15.43 16.97 -12.01
#